data_AF-A0A374AM51-F1
#
_entry.id   AF-A0A374AM51-F1
#
_cell.length_a   1.000
_cell.length_b   1.000
_cell.length_c   1.000
_cell.angle_alpha   90.00
_cell.angle_beta   90.00
_cell.angle_gamma   90.00
#
_symmetry.space_group_name_H-M   'P 1'
#
loop_
_entity.id
_entity.type
_entity.pdbx_description
1 polymer ?
#
loop_
_entity_poly.entity_id
_entity_poly.type
_entity_poly.pdbx_seq_one_letter_code
_entity_poly.pdbx_strand_id
1 'polypeptide(L)' 'MLIQAEDKTILNTQCIRDIWIYKHQFKDNEKKYYVECDMTGGMPKTVKICNTREEAEKTLEQILSQYDRGQRVIKIK' A
#
# COMPACT_ATOMS: atom_id res chain seq x y z
N MET A 1 3.78 3.89 -13.44
CA MET A 1 2.57 4.37 -12.75
C MET A 1 3.02 4.97 -11.42
N LEU A 2 2.25 5.89 -10.85
CA LEU A 2 2.53 6.47 -9.53
C LEU A 2 1.44 6.05 -8.54
N ILE A 3 1.81 5.76 -7.29
CA ILE A 3 0.88 5.56 -6.18
C ILE A 3 1.07 6.74 -5.22
N GLN A 4 -0.01 7.46 -4.93
CA GLN A 4 -0.03 8.42 -3.84
C GLN A 4 -0.47 7.69 -2.57
N ALA A 5 0.46 7.57 -1.63
CA ALA A 5 0.22 7.03 -0.29
C ALA A 5 -0.65 7.99 0.54
N GLU A 6 -1.19 7.47 1.64
CA GLU A 6 -2.06 8.19 2.57
C GLU A 6 -1.40 9.46 3.14
N ASP A 7 -0.10 9.41 3.42
CA ASP A 7 0.72 10.55 3.87
C ASP A 7 1.06 11.56 2.76
N LYS A 8 0.50 11.37 1.56
CA LYS A 8 0.75 12.12 0.32
C LYS A 8 2.12 11.88 -0.32
N THR A 9 2.91 10.92 0.15
CA THR A 9 4.14 10.49 -0.52
C THR A 9 3.79 9.89 -1.88
N ILE A 10 4.60 10.20 -2.90
CA ILE A 10 4.44 9.69 -4.26
C ILE A 10 5.47 8.58 -4.50
N LEU A 11 4.97 7.38 -4.80
CA LEU A 11 5.77 6.18 -5.04
C LEU A 11 5.75 5.83 -6.53
N ASN A 12 6.92 5.67 -7.14
CA ASN A 12 7.02 5.20 -8.53
C ASN A 12 6.97 3.67 -8.56
N THR A 13 5.95 3.12 -9.23
CA THR A 13 5.76 1.67 -9.32
C THR A 13 6.83 0.94 -10.11
N GLN A 14 7.58 1.64 -10.98
CA GLN A 14 8.74 1.04 -11.65
C GLN A 14 9.87 0.71 -10.67
N CYS A 15 9.88 1.33 -9.50
CA CYS A 15 10.85 1.06 -8.45
C CYS A 15 10.30 0.10 -7.40
N ILE A 16 9.03 -0.31 -7.49
CA ILE A 16 8.41 -1.24 -6.54
C ILE A 16 8.66 -2.67 -7.02
N ARG A 17 9.12 -3.53 -6.10
CA ARG A 17 9.27 -4.98 -6.35
C ARG A 17 8.00 -5.73 -5.97
N ASP A 18 7.57 -5.54 -4.73
CA ASP A 18 6.45 -6.25 -4.13
C ASP A 18 5.52 -5.27 -3.41
N ILE A 19 4.23 -5.58 -3.34
CA ILE A 19 3.23 -4.91 -2.51
C ILE A 19 2.49 -5.99 -1.73
N TRP A 20 2.37 -5.84 -0.41
CA TRP A 20 1.73 -6.84 0.47
C TRP A 20 0.97 -6.20 1.62
N ILE A 21 0.20 -7.04 2.32
CA ILE A 21 -0.49 -6.68 3.55
C ILE A 21 0.31 -7.23 4.73
N TYR A 22 0.80 -6.34 5.59
CA TYR A 22 1.48 -6.68 6.82
C TYR A 22 0.56 -6.43 8.02
N LYS A 23 0.32 -7.47 8.82
CA LYS A 23 -0.46 -7.34 10.06
C LYS A 23 0.48 -6.93 11.19
N HIS A 24 0.21 -5.77 11.79
CA HIS A 24 0.91 -5.32 12.99
C HIS A 24 -0.02 -5.41 14.21
N GLN A 25 0.49 -5.97 15.31
CA GLN A 25 -0.22 -6.05 16.57
C GLN A 25 0.52 -5.22 17.62
N PHE A 26 -0.13 -4.18 18.13
CA PHE A 26 0.40 -3.34 19.19
C PHE A 26 0.24 -4.02 20.56
N LYS A 27 0.97 -3.52 21.56
CA LYS A 27 0.92 -4.02 22.94
C LYS A 27 -0.49 -3.92 23.55
N ASP A 28 -1.29 -2.94 23.12
CA ASP A 28 -2.64 -2.66 23.63
C ASP A 28 -3.75 -3.45 22.91
N ASN A 29 -3.40 -4.58 22.26
CA ASN A 29 -4.32 -5.42 21.49
C ASN A 29 -4.96 -4.76 20.25
N GLU A 30 -4.61 -3.51 19.95
CA GLU A 30 -4.95 -2.88 18.67
C GLU A 30 -4.25 -3.62 17.52
N LYS A 31 -5.05 -4.07 16.55
CA LYS A 31 -4.58 -4.72 15.33
C LYS A 31 -4.71 -3.72 14.20
N LYS A 32 -3.60 -3.41 13.52
CA LYS A 32 -3.60 -2.61 12.30
C LYS A 32 -3.03 -3.43 11.15
N TYR A 33 -3.49 -3.14 9.95
CA TYR A 33 -3.08 -3.80 8.72
C TYR A 33 -2.45 -2.76 7.80
N TYR A 34 -1.19 -2.97 7.46
CA TYR A 34 -0.41 -2.04 6.67
C TYR A 34 -0.36 -2.57 5.25
N VAL A 35 -0.73 -1.73 4.29
CA VAL A 35 -0.40 -1.99 2.88
C VAL A 35 0.98 -1.40 2.66
N GLU A 36 1.97 -2.26 2.43
CA GLU A 36 3.37 -1.86 2.27
C GLU A 36 3.89 -2.24 0.90
N CYS A 37 4.90 -1.51 0.43
CA CYS A 37 5.62 -1.85 -0.79
C CYS A 37 7.12 -1.86 -0.56
N ASP A 38 7.81 -2.84 -1.17
CA ASP A 38 9.27 -2.89 -1.20
C ASP A 38 9.79 -2.08 -2.38
N MET A 39 10.71 -1.16 -2.09
CA MET A 39 11.34 -0.32 -3.10
C MET A 39 12.71 -0.94 -3.45
N THR A 40 13.02 -1.02 -4.74
CA THR A 40 14.32 -1.50 -5.23
C THR A 40 15.46 -0.73 -4.58
N GLY A 41 16.20 -1.39 -3.67
CA GLY A 41 17.34 -0.80 -2.97
C GLY A 41 16.98 0.12 -1.80
N GLY A 42 15.76 0.07 -1.27
CA GLY A 42 15.29 0.92 -0.19
C GLY A 42 14.65 0.17 0.97
N MET A 43 14.24 0.91 2.00
CA MET A 43 13.36 0.39 3.05
C MET A 43 11.91 0.31 2.52
N PRO A 44 11.12 -0.66 2.98
CA PRO A 44 9.69 -0.72 2.70
C PRO A 44 8.99 0.59 3.03
N LYS A 45 7.97 0.93 2.23
CA LYS A 45 7.15 2.12 2.41
C LYS A 45 5.70 1.73 2.68
N THR A 46 5.09 2.38 3.67
CA THR A 46 3.66 2.24 3.94
C THR A 46 2.86 3.06 2.93
N VAL A 47 1.94 2.41 2.23
CA VAL A 47 0.99 3.05 1.32
C VAL A 47 -0.25 3.52 2.07
N LYS A 48 -0.79 2.67 2.96
CA LYS A 48 -1.96 2.97 3.79
C LYS A 48 -1.96 2.12 5.06
N ILE A 49 -2.45 2.70 6.15
CA ILE A 49 -2.73 1.98 7.41
C ILE A 49 -4.24 1.73 7.51
N CYS A 50 -4.64 0.48 7.69
CA CYS A 50 -6.02 0.04 7.74
C CYS A 50 -6.35 -0.54 9.12
N ASN A 51 -7.61 -0.42 9.54
CA ASN A 51 -8.06 -0.96 10.83
C ASN A 51 -8.50 -2.43 10.72
N THR A 52 -8.92 -2.86 9.53
CA THR A 52 -9.34 -4.26 9.28
C THR A 52 -8.55 -4.87 8.13
N ARG A 53 -8.52 -6.21 8.11
CA ARG A 53 -7.90 -6.97 7.01
C ARG A 53 -8.62 -6.71 5.69
N GLU A 54 -9.95 -6.69 5.72
CA GLU A 54 -10.81 -6.45 4.55
C GLU A 54 -10.55 -5.08 3.92
N GLU A 55 -10.29 -4.05 4.73
CA GLU A 55 -9.93 -2.72 4.22
C GLU A 55 -8.56 -2.74 3.52
N ALA A 56 -7.59 -3.46 4.08
CA ALA A 56 -6.28 -3.63 3.45
C ALA A 56 -6.38 -4.43 2.14
N GLU A 57 -7.19 -5.48 2.09
CA GLU A 57 -7.45 -6.29 0.89
C GLU A 57 -8.11 -5.44 -0.20
N LYS A 58 -9.15 -4.67 0.12
CA LYS A 58 -9.77 -3.71 -0.83
C LYS A 58 -8.78 -2.68 -1.37
N THR A 59 -7.90 -2.19 -0.50
CA THR A 59 -6.87 -1.21 -0.91
C THR A 59 -5.88 -1.85 -1.90
N LEU A 60 -5.44 -3.09 -1.63
CA LEU A 60 -4.55 -3.82 -2.53
C LEU A 60 -5.25 -4.14 -3.87
N GLU A 61 -6.49 -4.60 -3.84
CA GLU A 61 -7.30 -4.84 -5.05
C GLU A 61 -7.50 -3.57 -5.87
N GLN A 62 -7.73 -2.42 -5.22
CA GLN A 62 -7.81 -1.12 -5.90
C GLN A 62 -6.49 -0.79 -6.62
N ILE A 63 -5.34 -1.05 -6.00
CA ILE A 63 -4.03 -0.80 -6.61
C ILE A 63 -3.84 -1.69 -7.85
N LEU A 64 -4.11 -2.99 -7.73
CA LEU A 64 -3.96 -3.96 -8.81
C LEU A 64 -4.92 -3.67 -9.98
N SER A 65 -6.19 -3.40 -9.68
CA SER A 65 -7.21 -3.11 -10.70
C SER A 65 -6.88 -1.85 -11.53
N GLN A 66 -6.30 -0.82 -10.89
CA GLN A 66 -5.87 0.38 -11.60
C GLN A 66 -4.56 0.17 -12.37
N TYR A 67 -3.65 -0.66 -11.84
CA TYR A 67 -2.43 -1.06 -12.55
C TYR A 67 -2.75 -1.77 -13.88
N ASP A 68 -3.62 -2.78 -13.83
CA ASP A 68 -4.02 -3.55 -15.01
C ASP A 68 -4.70 -2.70 -16.09
N ARG A 69 -5.39 -1.62 -15.67
CA ARG A 69 -6.03 -0.65 -16.57
C ARG A 69 -5.06 0.37 -17.17
N GLY A 70 -3.77 0.30 -16.84
CA GLY A 70 -2.77 1.26 -17.30
C GLY A 70 -2.96 2.67 -16.72
N GLN A 71 -3.63 2.79 -15.57
CA GLN A 71 -3.84 4.07 -14.90
C GLN A 71 -2.48 4.69 -14.57
N ARG A 72 -2.30 5.98 -14.90
CA ARG A 72 -1.00 6.64 -14.68
C ARG A 72 -0.73 6.97 -13.22
N VAL A 73 -1.77 7.32 -12.47
CA VAL A 73 -1.70 7.71 -11.04
C VAL A 73 -2.85 7.07 -10.28
N ILE A 74 -2.52 6.33 -9.22
CA ILE A 74 -3.43 5.73 -8.26
C ILE A 74 -3.42 6.60 -6.99
N LYS A 75 -4.59 7.05 -6.55
CA LYS A 75 -4.75 7.79 -5.31
C LYS A 75 -5.45 6.92 -4.28
N ILE A 76 -4.77 6.64 -3.18
CA ILE A 76 -5.36 5.95 -2.06
C ILE A 76 -6.05 6.98 -1.16
N LYS A 77 -7.30 6.72 -0.80
CA LYS A 77 -8.13 7.56 0.07
C LYS A 77 -8.26 6.94 1.45
#